data_AF-A0A1G6YHR0-F1
#
_entry.id   AF-A0A1G6YHR0-F1
#
_cell.length_a   1.000
_cell.length_b   1.000
_cell.length_c   1.000
_cell.angle_alpha   90.00
_cell.angle_beta   90.00
_cell.angle_gamma   90.00
#
_symmetry.space_group_name_H-M   'P 1'
#
loop_
_entity.id
_entity.type
_entity.pdbx_description
1 polymer ?
#
loop_
_entity_poly.entity_id
_entity_poly.type
_entity_poly.pdbx_seq_one_letter_code
_entity_poly.pdbx_strand_id
1 'polypeptide(L)'
;MSDASINAILSQIRSLQGQLQTNRPSPVETPAPAAAETGFGNTLKRAVTQVNAEQNESAALAKAFEMGDPNVDLVRVMLASQQSSVSFRATVEVRNRLVQAYQDVMNMPL
;
A
#
# COMPACT_ATOMS: atom_id res chain seq x y z
N MET A 1 12.05 -41.08 -12.36
CA MET A 1 12.74 -40.22 -11.38
C MET A 1 12.05 -38.85 -11.28
N SER A 2 10.72 -38.79 -11.49
CA SER A 2 9.96 -37.55 -11.66
C SER A 2 8.92 -37.38 -10.54
N ASP A 3 8.44 -38.47 -9.96
CA ASP A 3 7.47 -38.50 -8.85
C ASP A 3 8.04 -38.01 -7.51
N ALA A 4 9.36 -38.17 -7.31
CA ALA A 4 10.06 -37.65 -6.13
C ALA A 4 10.09 -36.11 -6.13
N SER A 5 10.27 -35.49 -7.30
CA SER A 5 10.34 -34.05 -7.48
C SER A 5 8.98 -33.37 -7.27
N ILE A 6 7.89 -34.03 -7.67
CA ILE A 6 6.52 -33.53 -7.48
C ILE A 6 6.16 -33.48 -5.99
N ASN A 7 6.52 -34.52 -5.23
CA ASN A 7 6.32 -34.53 -3.78
C ASN A 7 7.19 -33.48 -3.07
N ALA A 8 8.41 -33.22 -3.54
CA ALA A 8 9.27 -32.16 -3.02
C ALA A 8 8.65 -30.77 -3.23
N ILE A 9 8.15 -30.49 -4.44
CA ILE A 9 7.49 -29.21 -4.77
C ILE A 9 6.19 -29.04 -3.97
N LEU A 10 5.40 -30.10 -3.79
CA LEU A 10 4.18 -30.07 -2.97
C LEU A 10 4.46 -29.86 -1.48
N SER A 11 5.63 -30.28 -0.99
CA SER A 11 6.06 -29.98 0.38
C SER A 11 6.51 -28.53 0.54
N GLN A 12 7.16 -27.97 -0.49
CA GLN A 12 7.62 -26.58 -0.53
C GLN A 12 6.46 -25.58 -0.62
N ILE A 13 5.41 -25.91 -1.39
CA ILE A 13 4.18 -25.10 -1.47
C ILE A 13 3.47 -25.06 -0.10
N ARG A 14 3.44 -26.20 0.62
CA ARG A 14 2.85 -26.27 1.97
C ARG A 14 3.60 -25.42 2.99
N SER A 15 4.93 -25.41 2.97
CA SER A 15 5.72 -24.54 3.85
C SER A 15 5.54 -23.05 3.53
N LEU A 16 5.39 -22.71 2.25
CA LEU A 16 5.17 -21.32 1.83
C LEU A 16 3.79 -20.81 2.27
N GLN A 17 2.73 -21.63 2.18
CA GLN A 17 1.41 -21.28 2.71
C GLN A 17 1.42 -21.02 4.22
N GLY A 18 2.20 -21.80 4.98
CA GLY A 18 2.36 -21.59 6.43
C GLY A 18 2.99 -20.23 6.77
N GLN A 19 4.02 -19.81 6.03
CA GLN A 19 4.66 -18.50 6.22
C GLN A 19 3.75 -17.32 5.85
N LEU A 20 2.89 -17.48 4.85
CA LEU A 20 1.93 -16.44 4.46
C LEU A 20 0.79 -16.26 5.46
N GLN A 21 0.51 -17.28 6.29
CA GLN A 21 -0.53 -17.21 7.31
C GLN A 21 -0.03 -16.53 8.60
N THR A 22 1.25 -16.67 8.93
CA THR A 22 1.91 -15.97 10.06
C THR A 22 2.26 -14.52 9.73
N ASN A 23 2.48 -14.19 8.46
CA ASN A 23 2.80 -12.82 8.02
C ASN A 23 1.59 -12.07 7.43
N ARG A 24 0.36 -12.45 7.82
CA ARG A 24 -0.79 -11.55 7.62
C ARG A 24 -0.50 -10.30 8.46
N PRO A 25 -0.35 -9.11 7.85
CA PRO A 25 -0.30 -7.89 8.65
C PRO A 25 -1.61 -7.87 9.45
N SER A 26 -1.47 -7.86 10.77
CA SER A 26 -2.57 -7.49 11.66
C SER A 26 -3.26 -6.25 11.10
N PRO A 27 -4.59 -6.11 11.23
CA PRO A 27 -5.22 -4.82 10.97
C PRO A 27 -4.43 -3.79 11.77
N VAL A 28 -3.74 -2.89 11.06
CA VAL A 28 -3.14 -1.74 11.68
C VAL A 28 -4.33 -0.97 12.21
N GLU A 29 -4.56 -1.04 13.51
CA GLU A 29 -5.36 -0.04 14.22
C GLU A 29 -4.70 1.29 13.90
N THR A 30 -5.24 1.98 12.91
CA THR A 30 -4.94 3.38 12.66
C THR A 30 -5.30 4.09 13.95
N PRO A 31 -4.34 4.68 14.69
CA PRO A 31 -4.70 5.55 15.79
C PRO A 31 -5.60 6.61 15.19
N ALA A 32 -6.82 6.74 15.71
CA ALA A 32 -7.70 7.84 15.36
C ALA A 32 -6.85 9.12 15.41
N PRO A 33 -6.80 9.95 14.35
CA PRO A 33 -6.07 11.19 14.43
C PRO A 33 -6.73 11.98 15.56
N ALA A 34 -6.01 12.09 16.67
CA ALA A 34 -6.35 12.99 17.75
C ALA A 34 -6.69 14.32 17.09
N ALA A 35 -7.83 14.87 17.46
CA ALA A 35 -8.27 16.21 17.10
C ALA A 35 -7.21 17.21 17.59
N ALA A 36 -6.15 17.37 16.80
CA ALA A 36 -5.13 18.36 16.99
C ALA A 36 -5.46 19.50 16.05
N GLU A 37 -5.83 20.61 16.65
CA GLU A 37 -6.18 21.91 16.09
C GLU A 37 -5.09 22.48 15.16
N THR A 38 -4.83 21.81 14.04
CA THR A 38 -3.97 22.29 12.97
C THR A 38 -4.84 22.35 11.72
N GLY A 39 -5.37 23.54 11.46
CA GLY A 39 -6.36 23.77 10.41
C GLY A 39 -5.94 23.21 9.06
N PHE A 40 -6.94 22.84 8.25
CA PHE A 40 -6.81 22.26 6.92
C PHE A 40 -5.72 22.92 6.05
N GLY A 41 -5.57 24.25 6.10
CA GLY A 41 -4.54 24.97 5.35
C GLY A 41 -3.10 24.61 5.73
N ASN A 42 -2.83 24.27 6.99
CA ASN A 42 -1.52 23.79 7.44
C ASN A 42 -1.24 22.36 6.93
N THR A 43 -2.27 21.51 6.93
CA THR A 43 -2.17 20.16 6.35
C THR A 43 -1.94 20.23 4.83
N LEU A 44 -2.62 21.12 4.13
CA LEU A 44 -2.42 21.35 2.70
C LEU A 44 -1.01 21.87 2.39
N LYS A 45 -0.52 22.83 3.18
CA LYS A 45 0.85 23.36 3.02
C LYS A 45 1.90 22.27 3.23
N ARG A 46 1.73 21.43 4.27
CA ARG A 46 2.60 20.27 4.51
C ARG A 46 2.55 19.28 3.36
N ALA A 47 1.36 18.98 2.82
CA ALA A 47 1.22 18.09 1.67
C ALA A 47 1.95 18.62 0.43
N VAL A 48 1.86 19.92 0.13
CA VAL A 48 2.58 20.53 -1.01
C VAL A 48 4.09 20.48 -0.81
N THR A 49 4.59 20.76 0.39
CA THR A 49 6.02 20.64 0.72
C THR A 49 6.51 19.20 0.61
N GLN A 50 5.69 18.24 1.05
CA GLN A 50 5.98 16.81 0.95
C GLN A 50 6.14 16.36 -0.51
N VAL A 51 5.21 16.76 -1.39
CA VAL A 51 5.25 16.43 -2.83
C VAL A 51 6.51 17.01 -3.50
N ASN A 52 6.93 18.21 -3.10
CA ASN A 52 8.16 18.80 -3.63
C ASN A 52 9.42 18.03 -3.20
N ALA A 53 9.45 17.56 -1.95
CA ALA A 53 10.54 16.71 -1.45
C ALA A 53 10.59 15.36 -2.20
N GLU A 54 9.44 14.72 -2.38
CA GLU A 54 9.32 13.45 -3.11
C GLU A 54 9.72 13.57 -4.60
N GLN A 55 9.45 14.71 -5.23
CA GLN A 55 9.92 15.01 -6.60
C GLN A 55 11.45 15.08 -6.68
N ASN A 56 12.09 15.76 -5.72
CA ASN A 56 13.56 15.85 -5.69
C ASN A 56 14.21 14.50 -5.40
N GLU A 57 13.62 13.71 -4.51
CA GLU A 57 14.07 12.35 -4.23
C GLU A 57 13.92 11.45 -5.46
N SER A 58 12.79 11.55 -6.17
CA SER A 58 12.56 10.83 -7.43
C SER A 58 13.58 11.19 -8.51
N ALA A 59 13.93 12.47 -8.63
CA ALA A 59 14.96 12.92 -9.58
C ALA A 59 16.35 12.38 -9.21
N ALA A 60 16.67 12.31 -7.91
CA ALA A 60 17.92 11.71 -7.43
C ALA A 60 17.97 10.20 -7.69
N LEU A 61 16.86 9.50 -7.47
CA LEU A 61 16.73 8.06 -7.74
C LEU A 61 16.76 7.75 -9.24
N ALA A 62 16.13 8.57 -10.09
CA ALA A 62 16.21 8.42 -11.54
C ALA A 62 17.65 8.55 -12.05
N LYS A 63 18.39 9.52 -11.50
CA LYS A 63 19.82 9.71 -11.79
C LYS A 63 20.68 8.54 -11.28
N ALA A 64 20.34 7.96 -10.14
CA ALA A 64 21.01 6.76 -9.62
C ALA A 64 20.66 5.50 -10.44
N PHE A 65 19.45 5.42 -10.99
CA PHE A 65 19.03 4.31 -11.86
C PHE A 65 19.71 4.37 -13.24
N GLU A 66 19.87 5.56 -13.82
CA GLU A 66 20.70 5.76 -15.03
C GLU A 66 22.16 5.34 -14.83
N MET A 67 22.64 5.24 -13.58
CA MET A 67 23.96 4.71 -13.24
C MET A 67 24.02 3.17 -13.16
N GLY A 68 22.91 2.45 -13.40
CA GLY A 68 22.89 1.00 -13.63
C GLY A 68 22.73 0.10 -12.40
N ASP A 69 21.78 0.43 -11.51
CA ASP A 69 21.57 -0.28 -10.25
C ASP A 69 20.95 -1.70 -10.43
N PRO A 70 21.64 -2.79 -10.00
CA PRO A 70 21.23 -4.18 -10.18
C PRO A 70 20.14 -4.70 -9.20
N ASN A 71 19.57 -3.86 -8.33
CA ASN A 71 18.71 -4.29 -7.22
C ASN A 71 17.20 -4.51 -7.54
N VAL A 72 16.78 -4.44 -8.81
CA VAL A 72 15.36 -4.57 -9.21
C VAL A 72 15.07 -5.95 -9.80
N ASP A 73 14.56 -6.82 -8.95
CA ASP A 73 14.11 -8.16 -9.34
C ASP A 73 12.68 -8.10 -9.92
N LEU A 74 12.43 -8.73 -11.07
CA LEU A 74 11.15 -8.75 -11.77
C LEU A 74 9.98 -9.20 -10.86
N VAL A 75 10.28 -10.11 -9.92
CA VAL A 75 9.32 -10.59 -8.91
C VAL A 75 8.84 -9.44 -8.01
N ARG A 76 9.72 -8.51 -7.66
CA ARG A 76 9.40 -7.36 -6.81
C ARG A 76 8.52 -6.34 -7.54
N VAL A 77 8.73 -6.14 -8.84
CA VAL A 77 7.88 -5.29 -9.68
C VAL A 77 6.46 -5.87 -9.80
N MET A 78 6.35 -7.19 -10.04
CA MET A 78 5.04 -7.85 -10.09
C MET A 78 4.30 -7.83 -8.76
N LEU A 79 5.02 -7.98 -7.64
CA LEU A 79 4.42 -7.89 -6.31
C LEU A 79 3.93 -6.47 -6.01
N ALA A 80 4.75 -5.45 -6.33
CA ALA A 80 4.37 -4.05 -6.16
C ALA A 80 3.14 -3.67 -7.02
N SER A 81 3.06 -4.16 -8.25
CA SER A 81 1.90 -3.96 -9.13
C SER A 81 0.61 -4.57 -8.57
N GLN A 82 0.69 -5.79 -8.02
CA GLN A 82 -0.45 -6.45 -7.38
C GLN A 82 -0.87 -5.75 -6.10
N GLN A 83 0.09 -5.35 -5.26
CA GLN A 83 -0.18 -4.58 -4.04
C GLN A 83 -0.87 -3.26 -4.35
N SER A 84 -0.38 -2.51 -5.34
CA SER A 84 -0.97 -1.23 -5.77
C SER A 84 -2.43 -1.40 -6.23
N SER A 85 -2.70 -2.46 -7.02
CA SER A 85 -4.06 -2.77 -7.49
C SER A 85 -5.04 -3.05 -6.34
N VAL A 86 -4.60 -3.77 -5.30
CA VAL A 86 -5.42 -4.05 -4.12
C VAL A 86 -5.65 -2.78 -3.29
N SER A 87 -4.58 -2.01 -3.05
CA SER A 87 -4.67 -0.74 -2.31
C SER A 87 -5.60 0.27 -2.99
N PHE A 88 -5.55 0.37 -4.32
CA PHE A 88 -6.43 1.26 -5.07
C PHE A 88 -7.90 0.91 -4.88
N ARG A 89 -8.25 -0.39 -4.96
CA ARG A 89 -9.62 -0.87 -4.71
C ARG A 89 -10.08 -0.53 -3.30
N ALA A 90 -9.22 -0.71 -2.30
CA ALA A 90 -9.53 -0.35 -0.92
C ALA A 90 -9.81 1.16 -0.76
N THR A 91 -9.03 2.01 -1.42
CA THR A 91 -9.24 3.48 -1.40
C THR A 91 -10.57 3.89 -2.02
N VAL A 92 -10.98 3.24 -3.12
CA VAL A 92 -12.28 3.52 -3.75
C VAL A 92 -13.43 3.15 -2.82
N GLU A 93 -13.34 2.02 -2.12
CA GLU A 93 -14.36 1.61 -1.15
C GLU A 93 -14.45 2.57 0.03
N VAL A 94 -13.31 3.02 0.56
CA VAL A 94 -13.26 4.03 1.63
C VAL A 94 -13.89 5.34 1.14
N ARG A 95 -13.53 5.81 -0.06
CA ARG A 95 -14.14 7.01 -0.67
C ARG A 95 -15.67 6.87 -0.75
N ASN A 96 -16.16 5.74 -1.26
CA ASN A 96 -17.60 5.51 -1.42
C ASN A 96 -18.32 5.53 -0.06
N ARG A 97 -17.75 4.90 0.97
CA ARG A 97 -18.28 4.93 2.33
C ARG A 97 -18.28 6.33 2.96
N LEU A 98 -17.24 7.14 2.72
CA LEU A 98 -17.20 8.52 3.20
C LEU A 98 -18.27 9.39 2.52
N VAL A 99 -18.47 9.20 1.21
CA VAL A 99 -19.51 9.92 0.47
C VAL A 99 -20.91 9.53 0.95
N GLN A 100 -21.15 8.25 1.22
CA GLN A 100 -22.41 7.76 1.81
C GLN A 100 -22.62 8.35 3.21
N ALA A 101 -21.62 8.29 4.08
CA ALA A 101 -21.73 8.83 5.43
C ALA A 101 -22.03 10.34 5.44
N TYR A 102 -21.43 11.10 4.50
CA TYR A 102 -21.76 12.52 4.33
C TYR A 102 -23.21 12.74 3.87
N GLN A 103 -23.66 11.96 2.88
CA GLN A 103 -25.04 12.01 2.42
C GLN A 103 -26.03 11.62 3.52
N ASP A 104 -25.72 10.60 4.32
CA ASP A 104 -26.57 10.14 5.43
C ASP A 104 -26.71 11.20 6.52
N VAL A 105 -25.61 11.89 6.88
CA VAL A 105 -25.67 13.01 7.84
C VAL A 105 -26.49 14.18 7.29
N MET A 106 -26.37 14.46 5.99
CA MET A 106 -27.07 15.59 5.35
C MET A 106 -28.56 15.31 5.11
N ASN A 107 -28.92 14.04 4.88
CA ASN A 107 -30.30 13.59 4.72
C ASN A 107 -30.95 13.18 6.04
N MET A 108 -30.24 13.25 7.17
CA MET A 108 -30.82 13.02 8.49
C MET A 108 -31.78 14.19 8.76
N PRO A 109 -33.11 13.96 8.78
CA PRO A 109 -34.03 15.01 9.18
C PRO A 109 -33.80 15.30 10.67
N LEU A 110 -33.67 16.58 11.01
CA LEU A 110 -33.69 17.06 12.40
C LEU A 110 -35.04 16.74 13.06
#